data_AF-A0A1Q5RXB2-F1
#
_entry.id   AF-A0A1Q5RXB2-F1
#
_cell.length_a   1.000
_cell.length_b   1.000
_cell.length_c   1.000
_cell.angle_alpha   90.00
_cell.angle_beta   90.00
_cell.angle_gamma   90.00
#
_symmetry.space_group_name_H-M   'P 1'
#
loop_
_entity.id
_entity.type
_entity.pdbx_description
1 polymer ?
#
loop_
_entity_poly.entity_id
_entity_poly.type
_entity_poly.pdbx_seq_one_letter_code
_entity_poly.pdbx_strand_id
1 'polypeptide(L)'
;MPNMTDRSEARPVADAIQSCAKRAMAMQSQFSERLIEANQHWFEQIQIESNEAWELFRRFNSTASVAEKIAALQDWARGVTARSAQDATYAIETARSLGTIELNVFGRRTAGADEAAQKAA
;
A
#
# COMPACT_ATOMS: atom_id res chain seq x y z
N MET A 1 -1.27 29.88 46.58
CA MET A 1 -0.04 29.26 46.06
C MET A 1 -0.45 28.25 44.99
N PRO A 2 0.05 28.31 43.74
CA PRO A 2 -0.31 27.35 42.71
C PRO A 2 0.44 26.04 42.93
N ASN A 3 -0.32 24.95 42.82
CA ASN A 3 0.07 23.56 43.00
C ASN A 3 1.28 23.18 42.10
N MET A 4 2.44 22.84 42.70
CA MET A 4 3.66 22.48 41.98
C MET A 4 3.62 21.07 41.36
N THR A 5 2.67 20.23 41.78
CA THR A 5 2.46 18.87 41.28
C THR A 5 1.82 18.85 39.88
N ASP A 6 0.91 19.78 39.56
CA ASP A 6 0.27 19.87 38.24
C ASP A 6 1.27 20.12 37.09
N ARG A 7 2.30 20.94 37.32
CA ARG A 7 3.31 21.26 36.30
C ARG A 7 4.30 20.12 36.04
N SER A 8 4.48 19.23 37.00
CA SER A 8 5.44 18.13 36.90
C SER A 8 4.88 16.97 36.06
N GLU A 9 3.58 16.69 36.14
CA GLU A 9 2.91 15.66 35.34
C GLU A 9 2.54 16.14 33.92
N ALA A 10 2.32 17.45 33.75
CA ALA A 10 2.00 18.03 32.44
C ALA A 10 3.14 17.88 31.41
N ARG A 11 4.42 17.87 31.84
CA ARG A 11 5.58 17.71 30.95
C ARG A 11 5.69 16.30 30.34
N PRO A 12 5.69 15.21 31.13
CA PRO A 12 5.65 13.84 30.62
C PRO A 12 4.48 13.57 29.67
N VAL A 13 3.29 14.12 29.98
CA VAL A 13 2.11 13.99 29.12
C VAL A 13 2.30 14.74 27.79
N ALA A 14 2.83 15.96 27.82
CA ALA A 14 3.11 16.72 26.61
C ALA A 14 4.17 16.03 25.72
N ASP A 15 5.23 15.48 26.32
CA ASP A 15 6.27 14.74 25.59
C ASP A 15 5.70 13.45 24.96
N ALA A 16 4.82 12.74 25.66
CA ALA A 16 4.12 11.57 25.15
C ALA A 16 3.20 11.91 23.96
N ILE A 17 2.44 13.02 24.06
CA ILE A 17 1.58 13.52 22.99
C ILE A 17 2.42 13.92 21.78
N GLN A 18 3.50 14.68 21.98
CA GLN A 18 4.39 15.10 20.89
C GLN A 18 5.05 13.90 20.21
N SER A 19 5.50 12.92 20.99
CA SER A 19 6.06 11.66 20.49
C SER A 19 5.03 10.87 19.68
N CYS A 20 3.78 10.83 20.13
CA CYS A 20 2.68 10.20 19.40
C CYS A 20 2.38 10.93 18.07
N ALA A 21 2.33 12.27 18.09
CA ALA A 21 2.08 13.07 16.90
C ALA A 21 3.19 12.88 15.84
N LYS A 22 4.46 12.90 16.24
CA LYS A 22 5.59 12.64 15.33
C LYS A 22 5.49 11.27 14.66
N ARG A 23 5.12 10.23 15.43
CA ARG A 23 4.90 8.88 14.88
C ARG A 23 3.73 8.83 13.91
N ALA A 24 2.62 9.47 14.24
CA ALA A 24 1.45 9.54 13.35
C ALA A 24 1.79 10.23 12.02
N MET A 25 2.55 11.33 12.06
CA MET A 25 3.00 12.02 10.85
C MET A 25 3.95 11.15 10.00
N ALA A 26 4.88 10.43 10.63
CA ALA A 26 5.78 9.52 9.93
C ALA A 26 5.01 8.37 9.25
N MET A 27 4.01 7.79 9.91
CA MET A 27 3.11 6.81 9.29
C MET A 27 2.36 7.39 8.11
N GLN A 28 1.77 8.57 8.28
CA GLN A 28 1.00 9.20 7.23
C GLN A 28 1.86 9.43 5.98
N SER A 29 3.13 9.82 6.16
CA SER A 29 4.10 9.95 5.05
C SER A 29 4.33 8.61 4.36
N GLN A 30 4.72 7.58 5.12
CA GLN A 30 5.03 6.26 4.56
C GLN A 30 3.81 5.63 3.87
N PHE A 31 2.62 5.76 4.46
CA PHE A 31 1.38 5.28 3.90
C PHE A 31 1.04 6.00 2.59
N SER A 32 1.19 7.32 2.56
CA SER A 32 0.96 8.13 1.36
C SER A 32 1.96 7.81 0.25
N GLU A 33 3.24 7.64 0.58
CA GLU A 33 4.28 7.21 -0.36
C GLU A 33 3.91 5.87 -1.00
N ARG A 34 3.51 4.88 -0.21
CA ARG A 34 3.07 3.57 -0.74
C ARG A 34 1.82 3.66 -1.61
N LEU A 35 0.86 4.51 -1.27
CA LEU A 35 -0.31 4.75 -2.13
C LEU A 35 0.07 5.42 -3.44
N ILE A 36 1.02 6.36 -3.43
CA ILE A 36 1.51 7.02 -4.65
C ILE A 36 2.20 6.00 -5.55
N GLU A 37 3.08 5.15 -5.02
CA GLU A 37 3.74 4.07 -5.76
C GLU A 37 2.72 3.10 -6.37
N ALA A 38 1.72 2.67 -5.58
CA ALA A 38 0.67 1.80 -6.08
C ALA A 38 -0.16 2.46 -7.19
N ASN A 39 -0.50 3.74 -7.04
CA ASN A 39 -1.21 4.47 -8.09
C ASN A 39 -0.39 4.57 -9.38
N GLN A 40 0.91 4.86 -9.28
CA GLN A 40 1.81 4.91 -10.45
C GLN A 40 1.85 3.57 -11.18
N HIS A 41 2.00 2.47 -10.44
CA HIS A 41 1.98 1.12 -11.00
C HIS A 41 0.69 0.85 -11.80
N TRP A 42 -0.48 1.17 -11.25
CA TRP A 42 -1.75 0.95 -11.95
C TRP A 42 -1.92 1.84 -13.18
N PHE A 43 -1.42 3.08 -13.15
CA PHE A 43 -1.41 3.93 -14.34
C PHE A 43 -0.55 3.36 -15.46
N GLU A 44 0.63 2.83 -15.13
CA GLU A 44 1.50 2.16 -16.09
C GLU A 44 0.83 0.91 -16.68
N GLN A 45 0.16 0.10 -15.84
CA GLN A 45 -0.56 -1.07 -16.32
C GLN A 45 -1.70 -0.72 -17.28
N ILE A 46 -2.50 0.30 -16.97
CA ILE A 46 -3.58 0.75 -17.88
C ILE A 46 -3.01 1.13 -19.26
N GLN A 47 -1.85 1.79 -19.31
CA GLN A 47 -1.20 2.15 -20.56
C GLN A 47 -0.73 0.92 -21.35
N ILE A 48 -0.13 -0.07 -20.66
CA ILE A 48 0.32 -1.32 -21.26
C ILE A 48 -0.87 -2.10 -21.84
N GLU A 49 -1.90 -2.32 -21.03
CA GLU A 49 -3.10 -3.06 -21.43
C GLU A 49 -3.82 -2.39 -22.60
N SER A 50 -3.92 -1.05 -22.58
CA SER A 50 -4.52 -0.28 -23.67
C SER A 50 -3.74 -0.44 -24.97
N ASN A 51 -2.40 -0.38 -24.90
CA ASN A 51 -1.54 -0.57 -26.08
C ASN A 51 -1.68 -1.98 -26.65
N GLU A 52 -1.71 -3.01 -25.82
CA GLU A 52 -1.84 -4.39 -26.27
C GLU A 52 -3.23 -4.70 -26.83
N ALA A 53 -4.28 -4.16 -26.24
CA ALA A 53 -5.63 -4.24 -26.80
C ALA A 53 -5.69 -3.57 -28.18
N TRP A 54 -5.03 -2.42 -28.33
CA TRP A 54 -4.90 -1.75 -29.62
C TRP A 54 -4.09 -2.57 -30.63
N GLU A 55 -3.00 -3.20 -30.21
CA GLU A 55 -2.24 -4.11 -31.06
C GLU A 55 -3.07 -5.29 -31.55
N LEU A 56 -3.81 -5.92 -30.65
CA LEU A 56 -4.70 -7.03 -30.97
C LEU A 56 -5.77 -6.56 -31.96
N PHE A 57 -6.42 -5.43 -31.69
CA PHE A 57 -7.43 -4.86 -32.59
C PHE A 57 -6.87 -4.66 -33.99
N ARG A 58 -5.69 -4.04 -34.10
CA ARG A 58 -4.99 -3.83 -35.37
C ARG A 58 -4.71 -5.16 -36.07
N ARG A 59 -4.08 -6.12 -35.40
CA ARG A 59 -3.75 -7.44 -35.98
C ARG A 59 -5.00 -8.17 -36.44
N PHE A 60 -6.04 -8.20 -35.62
CA PHE A 60 -7.30 -8.87 -35.94
C PHE A 60 -7.98 -8.31 -37.20
N ASN A 61 -7.87 -7.00 -37.43
CA ASN A 61 -8.44 -6.32 -38.59
C ASN A 61 -7.54 -6.35 -39.82
N SER A 62 -6.21 -6.43 -39.68
CA SER A 62 -5.27 -6.45 -40.80
C SER A 62 -5.04 -7.84 -41.39
N THR A 63 -5.37 -8.89 -40.65
CA THR A 63 -5.05 -10.27 -41.05
C THR A 63 -6.19 -10.93 -41.81
N ALA A 64 -5.88 -11.56 -42.96
CA ALA A 64 -6.88 -12.20 -43.81
C ALA A 64 -7.30 -13.61 -43.32
N SER A 65 -6.39 -14.35 -42.66
CA SER A 65 -6.64 -15.71 -42.20
C SER A 65 -7.32 -15.76 -40.83
N VAL A 66 -8.39 -16.54 -40.72
CA VAL A 66 -9.07 -16.82 -39.43
C VAL A 66 -8.13 -17.54 -38.46
N ALA A 67 -7.27 -18.44 -38.93
CA ALA A 67 -6.33 -19.16 -38.08
C ALA A 67 -5.34 -18.20 -37.40
N GLU A 68 -4.83 -17.21 -38.15
CA GLU A 68 -3.91 -16.20 -37.61
C GLU A 68 -4.63 -15.25 -36.63
N LYS A 69 -5.91 -14.94 -36.86
CA LYS A 69 -6.73 -14.18 -35.89
C LYS A 69 -6.90 -14.94 -34.58
N ILE A 70 -7.15 -16.25 -34.64
CA ILE A 70 -7.27 -17.11 -33.45
C ILE A 70 -5.93 -17.14 -32.69
N ALA A 71 -4.81 -17.31 -33.39
CA ALA A 71 -3.49 -17.29 -32.77
C ALA A 71 -3.20 -15.95 -32.08
N ALA A 72 -3.51 -14.81 -32.73
CA ALA A 72 -3.36 -13.49 -32.13
C ALA A 72 -4.20 -13.30 -30.85
N LEU A 73 -5.43 -13.81 -30.83
CA LEU A 73 -6.28 -13.80 -29.64
C LEU A 73 -5.72 -14.68 -28.52
N GLN A 74 -5.20 -15.86 -28.85
CA GLN A 74 -4.61 -16.78 -27.86
C GLN A 74 -3.34 -16.19 -27.23
N ASP A 75 -2.47 -15.58 -28.03
CA ASP A 75 -1.26 -14.93 -27.54
C ASP A 75 -1.60 -13.72 -26.66
N TRP A 76 -2.58 -12.90 -27.06
CA TRP A 76 -3.06 -11.80 -26.24
C TRP A 76 -3.63 -12.30 -24.91
N ALA A 77 -4.49 -13.32 -24.92
CA ALA A 77 -5.08 -13.89 -23.71
C ALA A 77 -4.02 -14.47 -22.76
N ARG A 78 -2.98 -15.11 -23.29
CA ARG A 78 -1.84 -15.59 -22.50
C ARG A 78 -1.08 -14.43 -21.85
N GLY A 79 -0.84 -13.35 -22.59
CA GLY A 79 -0.22 -12.13 -22.08
C GLY A 79 -1.01 -11.51 -20.93
N VAL A 80 -2.33 -11.32 -21.13
CA VAL A 80 -3.25 -10.77 -20.11
C VAL A 80 -3.21 -11.64 -18.86
N THR A 81 -3.33 -12.95 -19.00
CA THR A 81 -3.31 -13.88 -17.86
C THR A 81 -2.01 -13.78 -17.05
N ALA A 82 -0.86 -13.71 -17.73
CA ALA A 82 0.43 -13.61 -17.07
C ALA A 82 0.58 -12.30 -16.27
N ARG A 83 0.15 -11.17 -16.84
CA ARG A 83 0.17 -9.87 -16.14
C ARG A 83 -0.83 -9.81 -15.00
N SER A 84 -2.06 -10.29 -15.18
CA SER A 84 -3.05 -10.31 -14.09
C SER A 84 -2.56 -11.09 -12.87
N ALA A 85 -1.76 -12.16 -13.07
CA ALA A 85 -1.13 -12.87 -11.96
C ALA A 85 -0.04 -12.04 -11.25
N GLN A 86 0.75 -11.27 -12.01
CA GLN A 86 1.74 -10.35 -11.46
C GLN A 86 1.07 -9.20 -10.70
N ASP A 87 0.04 -8.61 -11.27
CA ASP A 87 -0.72 -7.51 -10.67
C ASP A 87 -1.44 -7.94 -9.40
N ALA A 88 -2.00 -9.16 -9.38
CA ALA A 88 -2.57 -9.74 -8.17
C ALA A 88 -1.52 -9.92 -7.06
N THR A 89 -0.31 -10.37 -7.43
CA THR A 89 0.81 -10.50 -6.48
C THR A 89 1.21 -9.13 -5.94
N TYR A 90 1.37 -8.14 -6.81
CA TYR A 90 1.70 -6.76 -6.43
C TYR A 90 0.64 -6.14 -5.52
N ALA A 91 -0.65 -6.36 -5.80
CA ALA A 91 -1.75 -5.89 -4.97
C ALA A 91 -1.70 -6.50 -3.55
N ILE A 92 -1.42 -7.81 -3.44
CA ILE A 92 -1.27 -8.50 -2.15
C ILE A 92 -0.08 -7.94 -1.36
N GLU A 93 1.06 -7.74 -2.03
CA GLU A 93 2.26 -7.18 -1.41
C GLU A 93 2.04 -5.74 -0.93
N THR A 94 1.37 -4.93 -1.74
CA THR A 94 0.98 -3.56 -1.39
C THR A 94 0.05 -3.55 -0.18
N ALA A 95 -1.00 -4.38 -0.18
CA ALA A 95 -1.92 -4.50 0.96
C ALA A 95 -1.19 -4.93 2.24
N ARG A 96 -0.26 -5.89 2.14
CA ARG A 96 0.58 -6.33 3.28
C ARG A 96 1.47 -5.21 3.80
N SER A 97 2.09 -4.45 2.89
CA SER A 97 2.94 -3.30 3.24
C SER A 97 2.15 -2.22 3.98
N LEU A 98 0.98 -1.84 3.46
CA LEU A 98 0.08 -0.88 4.09
C LEU A 98 -0.38 -1.36 5.47
N GLY A 99 -0.80 -2.62 5.59
CA GLY A 99 -1.18 -3.19 6.88
C GLY A 99 -0.03 -3.23 7.90
N THR A 100 1.21 -3.44 7.45
CA THR A 100 2.39 -3.38 8.33
C THR A 100 2.65 -1.97 8.83
N ILE A 101 2.48 -0.95 7.97
CA ILE A 101 2.60 0.47 8.35
C ILE A 101 1.57 0.81 9.44
N GLU A 102 0.33 0.37 9.29
CA GLU A 102 -0.73 0.58 10.30
C GLU A 102 -0.43 -0.15 11.64
N LEU A 103 -0.03 -1.43 11.57
CA LEU A 103 0.20 -2.26 12.76
C LEU A 103 1.38 -1.77 13.61
N ASN A 104 2.43 -1.18 13.01
CA ASN A 104 3.60 -0.67 13.71
C ASN A 104 3.28 0.39 14.80
N VAL A 105 2.11 1.03 14.74
CA VAL A 105 1.68 1.99 15.77
C VAL A 105 0.74 1.38 16.80
N PHE A 106 -0.17 0.49 16.42
CA PHE A 106 -1.06 -0.16 17.38
C PHE A 106 -0.34 -1.20 18.24
N GLY A 107 0.58 -1.97 17.67
CA GLY A 107 1.33 -3.01 18.40
C GLY A 107 2.29 -2.49 19.48
N ARG A 108 2.77 -1.25 19.36
CA ARG A 108 3.59 -0.62 20.42
C ARG A 108 2.76 0.08 21.50
N ARG A 109 1.50 0.41 21.22
CA ARG A 109 0.60 1.04 22.20
C ARG A 109 0.16 0.03 23.27
N THR A 110 0.07 -1.25 22.92
CA THR A 110 -0.26 -2.35 23.85
C THR A 110 0.96 -2.76 24.70
N ALA A 111 2.14 -2.86 24.09
CA ALA A 111 3.37 -3.23 24.82
C ALA A 111 3.74 -2.26 25.96
N GLY A 112 3.54 -0.95 25.75
CA GLY A 112 3.80 0.06 26.81
C GLY A 112 2.75 0.07 27.93
N ALA A 113 1.53 -0.39 27.66
CA ALA A 113 0.49 -0.54 28.68
C ALA A 113 0.74 -1.79 29.54
N ASP A 114 1.20 -2.88 28.93
CA ASP A 114 1.55 -4.12 29.63
C ASP A 114 2.79 -3.96 30.51
N GLU A 115 3.84 -3.27 30.05
CA GLU A 115 5.02 -2.97 30.88
C GLU A 115 4.70 -2.04 32.07
N ALA A 116 3.75 -1.11 31.89
CA ALA A 116 3.30 -0.22 32.97
C ALA A 116 2.46 -0.98 34.01
N ALA A 117 1.62 -1.92 33.58
CA ALA A 117 0.84 -2.78 34.46
C ALA A 117 1.73 -3.76 35.25
N GLN A 118 2.78 -4.29 34.61
CA GLN A 118 3.70 -5.26 35.22
C GLN A 118 4.67 -4.64 36.24
N LYS A 119 4.97 -3.34 36.13
CA LYS A 119 5.75 -2.60 37.15
C LYS A 119 4.92 -2.10 38.33
N ALA A 120 3.59 -2.20 38.26
CA ALA A 120 2.66 -1.77 39.30
C ALA A 120 2.12 -2.91 40.17
N ALA A 121 2.49 -4.17 39.87
CA ALA A 121 2.19 -5.38 40.64
C ALA A 121 3.43 -5.85 41.41
#